data_AF-A0A150QPN2-F1
#
_entry.id   AF-A0A150QPN2-F1
#
_cell.length_a   1.000
_cell.length_b   1.000
_cell.length_c   1.000
_cell.angle_alpha   90.00
_cell.angle_beta   90.00
_cell.angle_gamma   90.00
#
_symmetry.space_group_name_H-M   'P 1'
#
loop_
_entity.id
_entity.type
_entity.pdbx_description
1 polymer ?
#
loop_
_entity_poly.entity_id
_entity_poly.type
_entity_poly.pdbx_seq_one_letter_code
_entity_poly.pdbx_strand_id
1 'polypeptide(L)' 'MKKIMILGVLLASLGAVGCQGAYTSIRQIDGTRYQVTRSKQGFFKTTGTLLDCQARGDAMTCTEVSDL' A
#
# COMPACT_ATOMS: atom_id res chain seq x y z
N MET A 1 -14.97 -26.15 -24.64
CA MET A 1 -14.51 -24.79 -25.00
C MET A 1 -14.99 -23.71 -24.02
N LYS A 2 -16.29 -23.53 -23.78
CA LYS A 2 -16.84 -22.50 -22.87
C LYS A 2 -16.28 -22.55 -21.42
N LYS A 3 -16.02 -23.75 -20.87
CA LYS A 3 -15.47 -23.94 -19.51
C LYS A 3 -14.02 -23.47 -19.35
N ILE A 4 -13.21 -23.53 -20.41
CA ILE A 4 -11.79 -23.13 -20.39
C ILE A 4 -11.67 -21.60 -20.37
N MET A 5 -12.59 -20.92 -21.07
CA MET A 5 -12.67 -19.46 -21.09
C MET A 5 -12.98 -18.88 -19.70
N ILE A 6 -13.90 -19.51 -18.95
CA ILE A 6 -14.28 -19.09 -17.59
C ILE A 6 -13.10 -19.23 -16.64
N LEU A 7 -12.34 -20.33 -16.74
CA LEU A 7 -11.17 -20.57 -15.89
C LEU A 7 -10.06 -19.55 -16.15
N GLY A 8 -9.84 -19.18 -17.42
CA GLY A 8 -8.87 -18.15 -17.81
C GLY A 8 -9.22 -16.76 -17.27
N VAL A 9 -10.50 -16.37 -17.30
CA VAL A 9 -10.96 -15.08 -16.75
C VAL A 9 -10.82 -15.04 -15.23
N LEU A 10 -11.12 -16.15 -14.53
CA LEU A 10 -10.95 -16.25 -13.08
C LEU A 10 -9.48 -16.08 -12.66
N LEU A 11 -8.55 -16.77 -13.33
CA LEU A 11 -7.11 -16.65 -13.07
C LEU A 11 -6.58 -15.23 -13.34
N ALA A 12 -7.03 -14.59 -14.42
CA ALA A 12 -6.65 -13.21 -14.72
C ALA A 12 -7.18 -12.22 -13.67
N SER A 13 -8.40 -12.42 -13.18
CA SER A 13 -8.99 -11.55 -12.14
C SER A 13 -8.32 -11.69 -10.77
N LEU A 14 -7.88 -12.90 -10.40
CA LEU A 14 -7.15 -13.14 -9.15
C LEU A 14 -5.77 -12.47 -9.18
N GLY A 15 -5.13 -12.38 -10.35
CA GLY A 15 -3.83 -11.72 -10.54
C GLY A 15 -3.82 -10.22 -10.23
N ALA A 16 -4.96 -9.53 -10.31
CA ALA A 16 -5.02 -8.08 -10.15
C ALA A 16 -5.18 -7.63 -8.67
N VAL A 17 -5.61 -8.53 -7.77
CA VAL A 17 -5.94 -8.18 -6.39
C VAL A 17 -4.71 -8.16 -5.47
N GLY A 18 -3.63 -8.84 -5.85
CA GLY A 18 -2.46 -9.07 -5.00
C GLY A 18 -1.34 -8.03 -5.07
N CYS A 19 -1.60 -6.82 -5.60
CA CYS A 19 -0.58 -5.77 -5.69
C CYS A 19 -1.12 -4.36 -5.39
N GLN A 20 -2.13 -4.27 -4.53
CA GLN A 20 -2.62 -2.97 -4.08
C GLN A 20 -1.80 -2.50 -2.87
N GLY A 21 -1.01 -1.45 -3.07
CA GLY A 21 -0.39 -0.70 -1.97
C GLY A 21 -1.29 0.46 -1.58
N ALA A 22 -1.78 0.48 -0.35
CA ALA A 22 -2.64 1.53 0.17
C ALA A 22 -1.95 2.28 1.32
N TYR A 23 -2.15 3.60 1.37
CA TYR A 23 -1.85 4.37 2.57
C TYR A 23 -3.02 4.19 3.53
N THR A 24 -2.78 3.53 4.66
CA THR A 24 -3.85 3.10 5.57
C THR A 24 -4.05 4.01 6.75
N SER A 25 -3.03 4.75 7.15
CA SER A 25 -3.15 5.73 8.24
C SER A 25 -2.17 6.87 8.10
N ILE A 26 -2.58 8.04 8.61
CA ILE A 26 -1.75 9.23 8.80
C ILE A 26 -1.95 9.68 10.24
N ARG A 27 -0.86 9.87 10.97
CA ARG A 27 -0.86 10.38 12.35
C ARG A 27 0.10 11.56 12.43
N GLN A 28 -0.39 12.70 12.90
CA GLN A 28 0.47 13.84 13.21
C GLN A 28 1.21 13.60 14.53
N ILE A 29 2.51 13.86 14.55
CA ILE A 29 3.38 13.68 15.73
C ILE A 29 3.79 15.04 16.28
N ASP A 30 4.10 15.97 15.38
CA ASP A 30 4.52 17.32 15.69
C ASP A 30 4.04 18.23 14.54
N GLY A 31 3.97 19.55 14.75
CA GLY A 31 3.26 20.49 13.88
C GLY A 31 3.41 20.23 12.37
N THR A 32 4.64 19.96 11.90
CA THR A 32 4.94 19.66 10.49
C THR A 32 5.34 18.21 10.21
N ARG A 33 5.29 17.30 11.20
CA ARG A 33 5.78 15.92 11.10
C ARG A 33 4.67 14.90 11.29
N TYR A 34 4.59 13.93 10.39
CA TYR A 34 3.54 12.95 10.28
C TYR A 34 4.14 11.55 10.16
N GLN A 35 3.58 10.58 10.86
CA GLN A 35 3.80 9.18 10.54
C GLN A 35 2.69 8.69 9.62
N VAL A 36 3.09 8.08 8.51
CA VAL A 36 2.18 7.52 7.51
C VAL A 36 2.45 6.03 7.43
N THR A 37 1.42 5.22 7.64
CA THR A 37 1.53 3.78 7.44
C THR A 37 1.06 3.44 6.03
N ARG A 38 1.93 2.78 5.28
CA ARG A 38 1.63 2.21 3.98
C ARG A 38 1.54 0.70 4.11
N SER A 39 0.37 0.12 3.85
CA SER A 39 0.27 -1.34 3.72
C SER A 39 0.40 -1.73 2.24
N LYS A 40 1.08 -2.84 1.98
CA LYS A 40 1.12 -3.50 0.68
C LYS A 40 0.46 -4.85 0.85
N GLN A 41 -0.64 -5.06 0.14
CA GLN A 41 -1.32 -6.33 0.13
C GLN A 41 -0.76 -7.18 -1.01
N GLY A 42 0.04 -8.18 -0.64
CA GLY A 42 0.49 -9.25 -1.53
C GLY A 42 -0.54 -10.39 -1.60
N PHE A 43 -0.31 -11.36 -2.47
CA PHE A 43 -1.20 -12.52 -2.64
C PHE A 43 -1.35 -13.40 -1.38
N PHE A 44 -0.29 -13.51 -0.57
CA PHE A 44 -0.26 -14.41 0.60
C PHE A 44 0.21 -13.71 1.88
N LYS A 45 0.62 -12.44 1.79
CA LYS A 45 1.19 -11.68 2.89
C LYS A 45 0.82 -10.21 2.75
N THR A 46 0.50 -9.60 3.88
CA THR A 46 0.37 -8.14 3.99
C THR A 46 1.64 -7.64 4.67
N THR A 47 2.33 -6.69 4.04
CA THR A 47 3.47 -5.99 4.65
C THR A 47 3.09 -4.55 4.94
N GLY A 48 3.61 -3.99 6.02
CA GLY A 48 3.49 -2.58 6.33
C GLY A 48 4.84 -1.87 6.19
N THR A 49 4.81 -0.59 5.88
CA THR A 49 5.97 0.29 5.98
C THR A 49 5.54 1.55 6.71
N LEU A 50 6.26 1.92 7.76
CA LEU A 50 6.11 3.17 8.46
C LEU A 50 6.97 4.23 7.77
N LEU A 51 6.33 5.30 7.31
CA LEU A 51 6.96 6.47 6.72
C LEU A 51 6.93 7.60 7.74
N ASP A 52 8.04 8.30 7.89
CA ASP A 52 8.09 9.60 8.58
C ASP A 52 8.11 10.69 7.53
N CYS A 53 7.11 11.54 7.58
CA CYS A 53 6.81 12.52 6.56
C CYS A 53 6.87 13.92 7.17
N GLN A 54 7.65 14.80 6.55
CA GLN A 54 7.74 16.20 6.92
C GLN A 54 7.10 17.10 5.85
N ALA A 55 6.14 17.91 6.27
CA ALA A 55 5.52 18.92 5.43
C ALA A 55 6.50 20.09 5.18
N ARG A 56 6.64 20.49 3.91
CA ARG A 56 7.43 21.64 3.45
C ARG A 56 6.58 22.44 2.45
N GLY A 57 5.77 23.36 2.98
CA GLY A 57 4.80 24.11 2.17
C GLY A 57 3.71 23.17 1.62
N ASP A 58 3.53 23.16 0.30
CA ASP A 58 2.53 22.34 -0.39
C ASP A 58 3.00 20.90 -0.69
N ALA A 59 4.27 20.59 -0.37
CA ALA A 59 4.86 19.28 -0.59
C ALA A 59 5.16 18.57 0.74
N MET A 60 5.21 17.24 0.69
CA MET A 60 5.57 16.40 1.83
C MET A 60 6.71 15.46 1.44
N THR A 61 7.80 15.46 2.23
CA THR A 61 8.93 14.56 2.04
C THR A 61 8.82 13.42 3.03
N CYS A 62 8.74 12.19 2.54
CA CYS A 62 8.61 10.99 3.37
C CYS A 62 9.87 10.12 3.30
N THR A 63 10.31 9.61 4.43
CA THR A 63 11.39 8.64 4.57
C THR A 63 10.88 7.37 5.24
N GLU A 64 11.22 6.20 4.68
CA GLU A 64 10.91 4.92 5.31
C GLU A 64 11.74 4.76 6.59
N VAL A 65 11.07 4.43 7.69
CA VAL A 65 11.69 4.31 9.02
C VAL A 65 11.73 2.87 9.50
N SER A 66 10.72 2.08 9.12
CA SER A 66 10.60 0.68 9.53
C SER A 66 9.68 -0.08 8.60
N ASP A 67 10.02 -1.32 8.33
CA ASP A 67 9.08 -2.33 7.83
C ASP A 67 8.31 -2.93 9.02
N LEU A 68 7.04 -3.27 8.79
CA LEU A 68 6.09 -3.85 9.74
C LEU A 68 5.52 -5.17 9.20
#